data_AF-A0A5S4GRI0-F1
#
_entry.id   AF-A0A5S4GRI0-F1
#
_cell.length_a   1.000
_cell.length_b   1.000
_cell.length_c   1.000
_cell.angle_alpha   90.00
_cell.angle_beta   90.00
_cell.angle_gamma   90.00
#
_symmetry.space_group_name_H-M   'P 1'
#
loop_
_entity.id
_entity.type
_entity.pdbx_description
1 polymer ?
#
loop_
_entity_poly.entity_id
_entity_poly.type
_entity_poly.pdbx_seq_one_letter_code
_entity_poly.pdbx_strand_id
1 'polypeptide(L)'
;MELRPELLPPTIAAERLAELAGEIERIGDLLSRGEPAAGAIEDFNRATGHNYAAHDFTDYLDWRTLDEFAVEAARPAYPRVADITRAELAEIVRRIQSADPETDYYSRVLDASVTHPNWGDLVFHTPDLDDPEQIADEILAYRPIAL
;
A
#
# COMPACT_ATOMS: atom_id res chain seq x y z
N MET A 1 1.83 20.16 6.77
CA MET A 1 2.14 19.75 8.17
C MET A 1 3.25 18.73 8.10
N GLU A 2 4.07 18.53 9.13
CA GLU A 2 4.98 17.38 9.17
C GLU A 2 4.32 16.17 9.82
N LEU A 3 4.34 15.02 9.15
CA LEU A 3 3.82 13.75 9.69
C LEU A 3 4.76 13.20 10.77
N ARG A 4 4.18 12.56 11.80
CA ARG A 4 4.96 11.85 12.81
C ARG A 4 5.67 10.63 12.21
N PRO A 5 6.78 10.16 12.82
CA PRO A 5 7.59 9.08 12.26
C PRO A 5 6.83 7.77 11.98
N GLU A 6 5.78 7.48 12.74
CA GLU A 6 4.95 6.29 12.58
C GLU A 6 4.13 6.28 11.28
N LEU A 7 3.90 7.46 10.69
CA LEU A 7 3.19 7.64 9.42
C LEU A 7 4.16 7.80 8.23
N LEU A 8 5.47 7.72 8.46
CA LEU A 8 6.46 7.79 7.40
C LEU A 8 6.81 6.38 6.91
N PRO A 9 7.03 6.19 5.60
CA PRO A 9 7.48 4.90 5.08
C PRO A 9 8.78 4.46 5.78
N PRO A 10 8.87 3.19 6.22
CA PRO A 10 10.10 2.71 6.85
C PRO A 10 11.23 2.66 5.81
N THR A 11 12.44 3.02 6.24
CA THR A 11 13.65 2.83 5.42
C THR A 11 14.02 1.35 5.39
N ILE A 12 14.16 0.81 4.18
CA ILE A 12 14.50 -0.61 3.96
C ILE A 12 15.96 -0.70 3.51
N ALA A 13 16.69 -1.69 4.04
CA ALA A 13 18.06 -1.99 3.64
C ALA A 13 18.10 -2.50 2.18
N ALA A 14 19.08 -2.03 1.41
CA ALA A 14 19.23 -2.39 0.00
C ALA A 14 19.39 -3.91 -0.22
N GLU A 15 20.06 -4.59 0.71
CA GLU A 15 20.24 -6.04 0.70
C GLU A 15 18.90 -6.77 0.79
N ARG A 16 17.97 -6.26 1.60
CA ARG A 16 16.63 -6.85 1.74
C ARG A 16 15.79 -6.64 0.48
N LEU A 17 15.91 -5.48 -0.16
CA LEU A 17 15.23 -5.22 -1.44
C LEU A 17 15.74 -6.16 -2.53
N ALA A 18 17.05 -6.36 -2.62
CA ALA A 18 17.65 -7.29 -3.58
C ALA A 18 17.21 -8.75 -3.34
N GLU A 19 17.14 -9.19 -2.08
CA GLU A 19 16.63 -10.51 -1.72
C GLU A 19 15.17 -10.70 -2.18
N LEU A 20 14.30 -9.73 -1.90
CA LEU A 20 12.89 -9.78 -2.29
C LEU A 20 12.71 -9.73 -3.80
N ALA A 21 13.46 -8.88 -4.50
CA ALA A 21 13.43 -8.81 -5.96
C ALA A 21 13.80 -10.15 -6.60
N GLY A 22 14.89 -10.77 -6.14
CA GLY A 22 15.31 -12.10 -6.63
C GLY A 22 14.26 -13.19 -6.35
N GLU A 23 13.58 -13.12 -5.22
CA GLU A 23 12.54 -14.08 -4.85
C GLU A 23 11.25 -13.88 -5.68
N ILE A 24 10.88 -12.64 -5.97
CA ILE A 24 9.77 -12.30 -6.87
C ILE A 24 10.03 -12.86 -8.27
N GLU A 25 11.23 -12.62 -8.83
CA GLU A 25 11.62 -13.17 -10.14
C GLU A 25 11.62 -14.69 -10.14
N ARG A 26 12.17 -15.32 -9.09
CA ARG A 26 12.19 -16.79 -8.96
C ARG A 26 10.78 -17.37 -8.98
N ILE A 27 9.83 -16.75 -8.28
CA ILE A 27 8.42 -17.19 -8.27
C ILE A 27 7.79 -16.99 -9.66
N GLY A 28 7.99 -15.83 -10.29
CA GLY A 28 7.52 -15.56 -11.66
C GLY A 28 8.06 -16.57 -12.68
N ASP A 29 9.33 -16.95 -12.55
CA ASP A 29 9.98 -17.95 -13.38
C ASP A 29 9.38 -19.35 -13.21
N LEU A 30 9.05 -19.76 -11.98
CA LEU A 30 8.35 -21.03 -11.74
C LEU A 30 6.98 -21.04 -12.43
N LEU A 31 6.22 -19.95 -12.28
CA LEU A 31 4.89 -19.80 -12.85
C LEU A 31 4.92 -19.83 -14.39
N SER A 32 5.87 -19.12 -15.01
CA SER A 32 6.00 -19.08 -16.46
C SER A 32 6.35 -20.44 -17.08
N ARG A 33 7.07 -21.29 -16.34
CA ARG A 33 7.41 -22.67 -16.73
C ARG A 33 6.29 -23.67 -16.44
N GLY A 34 5.21 -23.25 -15.76
CA GLY A 34 4.14 -24.13 -15.30
C GLY A 34 4.56 -25.04 -14.15
N GLU A 35 5.61 -24.67 -13.41
CA GLU A 35 6.10 -25.42 -12.26
C GLU A 35 5.29 -25.08 -10.98
N PRO A 36 5.24 -25.98 -9.98
CA PRO A 36 4.54 -25.71 -8.73
C PRO A 36 5.17 -24.54 -7.96
N ALA A 37 4.48 -23.41 -7.89
CA ALA A 37 4.92 -22.21 -7.15
C ALA A 37 4.15 -21.94 -5.85
N ALA A 38 3.08 -22.69 -5.57
CA ALA A 38 2.18 -22.42 -4.42
C ALA A 38 2.92 -22.34 -3.08
N GLY A 39 3.82 -23.30 -2.79
CA GLY A 39 4.62 -23.28 -1.56
C GLY A 39 5.58 -22.09 -1.49
N ALA A 40 6.17 -21.68 -2.61
CA ALA A 40 7.04 -20.50 -2.65
C ALA A 40 6.26 -19.20 -2.39
N ILE A 41 5.04 -19.08 -2.92
CA ILE A 41 4.15 -17.95 -2.67
C ILE A 41 3.72 -17.92 -1.19
N GLU A 42 3.34 -19.06 -0.62
CA GLU A 42 3.00 -19.16 0.81
C GLU A 42 4.16 -18.76 1.72
N ASP A 43 5.39 -19.18 1.38
CA ASP A 43 6.59 -18.82 2.12
C ASP A 43 6.91 -17.32 2.01
N PHE A 44 6.78 -16.75 0.81
CA PHE A 44 6.96 -15.32 0.57
C PHE A 44 5.93 -14.48 1.33
N ASN A 45 4.66 -14.84 1.28
CA ASN A 45 3.57 -14.20 2.01
C ASN A 45 3.80 -14.27 3.53
N ARG A 46 4.22 -15.43 4.04
CA ARG A 46 4.54 -15.59 5.47
C ARG A 46 5.73 -14.73 5.90
N ALA A 47 6.76 -14.59 5.04
CA ALA A 47 7.95 -13.80 5.35
C ALA A 47 7.70 -12.29 5.29
N THR A 48 6.75 -11.84 4.47
CA THR A 48 6.46 -10.42 4.21
C THR A 48 5.21 -9.93 4.94
N GLY A 49 4.35 -10.84 5.40
CA GLY A 49 3.05 -10.53 6.01
C GLY A 49 1.96 -10.16 5.01
N HIS A 50 2.22 -10.33 3.71
CA HIS A 50 1.28 -10.06 2.62
C HIS A 50 0.47 -11.31 2.24
N ASN A 51 -0.46 -11.14 1.29
CA ASN A 51 -1.31 -12.21 0.76
C ASN A 51 -1.35 -12.15 -0.77
N TYR A 52 -0.19 -12.16 -1.41
CA TYR A 52 -0.06 -12.21 -2.87
C TYR A 52 -0.56 -13.55 -3.42
N ALA A 53 -1.20 -13.49 -4.57
CA ALA A 53 -1.60 -14.62 -5.38
C ALA A 53 -0.67 -14.78 -6.59
N ALA A 54 -0.81 -15.88 -7.33
CA ALA A 54 0.07 -16.19 -8.47
C ALA A 54 0.11 -15.08 -9.53
N HIS A 55 -1.03 -14.45 -9.82
CA HIS A 55 -1.12 -13.38 -10.82
C HIS A 55 -0.30 -12.14 -10.43
N ASP A 56 -0.11 -11.87 -9.14
CA ASP A 56 0.73 -10.76 -8.67
C ASP A 56 2.21 -10.92 -9.08
N PHE A 57 2.66 -12.14 -9.36
CA PHE A 57 4.04 -12.43 -9.78
C PHE A 57 4.19 -12.53 -11.31
N THR A 58 3.10 -12.68 -12.05
CA THR A 58 3.13 -12.77 -13.52
C THR A 58 2.75 -11.47 -14.21
N ASP A 59 1.85 -10.70 -13.58
CA ASP A 59 1.19 -9.57 -14.24
C ASP A 59 1.67 -8.23 -13.67
N TYR A 60 2.59 -8.22 -12.70
CA TYR A 60 2.99 -6.98 -12.03
C TYR A 60 3.60 -5.95 -12.99
N LEU A 61 4.30 -6.38 -14.04
CA LEU A 61 4.95 -5.50 -15.02
C LEU A 61 3.98 -4.60 -15.78
N ASP A 62 2.68 -4.92 -15.78
CA ASP A 62 1.65 -4.09 -16.39
C ASP A 62 1.30 -2.87 -15.51
N TRP A 63 1.65 -2.88 -14.22
CA TRP A 63 1.21 -1.90 -13.23
C TRP A 63 2.34 -1.30 -12.38
N ARG A 64 3.46 -2.00 -12.24
CA ARG A 64 4.63 -1.61 -11.43
C ARG A 64 5.91 -2.29 -11.91
N THR A 65 7.04 -1.73 -11.51
CA THR A 65 8.37 -2.32 -11.68
C THR A 65 8.68 -3.37 -10.61
N LEU A 66 9.73 -4.16 -10.84
CA LEU A 66 10.22 -5.14 -9.86
C LEU A 66 10.69 -4.45 -8.57
N ASP A 67 11.37 -3.30 -8.69
CA ASP A 67 11.85 -2.53 -7.55
C ASP A 67 10.69 -2.02 -6.70
N GLU A 68 9.62 -1.52 -7.33
CA GLU A 68 8.40 -1.09 -6.64
C GLU A 68 7.72 -2.26 -5.92
N PHE A 69 7.65 -3.44 -6.53
CA PHE A 69 7.14 -4.65 -5.87
C PHE A 69 8.03 -5.05 -4.68
N ALA A 70 9.35 -5.05 -4.83
CA ALA A 70 10.25 -5.37 -3.72
C ALA A 70 10.11 -4.38 -2.55
N VAL A 71 9.96 -3.08 -2.83
CA VAL A 71 9.72 -2.05 -1.81
C VAL A 71 8.38 -2.28 -1.10
N GLU A 72 7.33 -2.60 -1.84
CA GLU A 72 6.03 -2.92 -1.28
C GLU A 72 6.08 -4.15 -0.36
N ALA A 73 6.67 -5.25 -0.84
CA ALA A 73 6.78 -6.49 -0.09
C ALA A 73 7.68 -6.35 1.15
N ALA A 74 8.63 -5.41 1.13
CA ALA A 74 9.46 -5.10 2.29
C ALA A 74 8.76 -4.29 3.38
N ARG A 75 7.66 -3.62 3.03
CA ARG A 75 6.88 -2.78 3.94
C ARG A 75 5.74 -3.58 4.56
N PRO A 76 5.25 -3.18 5.75
CA PRO A 76 4.08 -3.81 6.35
C PRO A 76 2.90 -3.80 5.37
N ALA A 77 2.28 -4.96 5.15
CA ALA A 77 1.10 -5.09 4.28
C ALA A 77 -0.07 -4.21 4.72
N TYR A 78 -0.22 -4.06 6.04
CA TYR A 78 -1.27 -3.28 6.69
C TYR A 78 -0.65 -2.34 7.73
N PRO A 79 -0.10 -1.18 7.30
CA PRO A 79 0.51 -0.21 8.21
C PRO A 79 -0.58 0.55 8.97
N ARG A 80 -1.20 -0.13 9.95
CA ARG A 80 -2.26 0.43 10.77
C ARG A 80 -1.66 1.37 11.81
N VAL A 81 -2.02 2.64 11.72
CA VAL A 81 -1.64 3.65 12.70
C VAL A 81 -2.89 4.10 13.44
N ALA A 82 -2.89 3.97 14.76
CA ALA A 82 -4.00 4.40 15.60
C ALA A 82 -4.02 5.93 15.76
N ASP A 83 -5.21 6.46 16.02
CA ASP A 83 -5.43 7.86 16.40
C ASP A 83 -4.84 8.86 15.40
N ILE A 84 -4.95 8.58 14.10
CA ILE A 84 -4.57 9.54 13.05
C ILE A 84 -5.43 10.79 13.23
N THR A 85 -4.76 11.92 13.45
CA THR A 85 -5.43 13.21 13.61
C THR A 85 -5.94 13.71 12.27
N ARG A 86 -6.95 14.59 12.29
CA ARG A 86 -7.50 15.24 11.09
C ARG A 86 -6.41 15.84 10.20
N ALA A 87 -5.50 16.60 10.78
CA ALA A 87 -4.48 17.30 10.00
C ALA A 87 -3.37 16.36 9.48
N GLU A 88 -3.09 15.23 10.16
CA GLU A 88 -2.24 14.17 9.60
C GLU A 88 -2.92 13.49 8.41
N LEU A 89 -4.21 13.19 8.54
CA LEU A 89 -5.00 12.61 7.45
C LEU A 89 -5.04 13.55 6.23
N ALA A 90 -5.28 14.85 6.45
CA ALA A 90 -5.25 15.85 5.39
C ALA A 90 -3.87 15.95 4.72
N GLU A 91 -2.78 15.85 5.49
CA GLU A 91 -1.42 15.84 4.94
C GLU A 91 -1.14 14.57 4.10
N ILE A 92 -1.63 13.41 4.52
CA ILE A 92 -1.56 12.16 3.74
C ILE A 92 -2.31 12.31 2.41
N VAL A 93 -3.56 12.80 2.46
CA VAL A 93 -4.37 13.06 1.26
C VAL A 93 -3.65 14.04 0.31
N ARG A 94 -3.09 15.13 0.85
CA ARG A 94 -2.34 16.11 0.07
C ARG A 94 -1.15 15.47 -0.66
N ARG A 95 -0.40 14.58 -0.01
CA ARG A 95 0.74 13.85 -0.63
C ARG A 95 0.28 12.95 -1.76
N ILE A 96 -0.81 12.20 -1.56
CA ILE A 96 -1.42 11.35 -2.59
C ILE A 96 -1.85 12.19 -3.81
N GLN A 97 -2.59 13.29 -3.61
CA GLN A 97 -3.04 14.17 -4.70
C GLN A 97 -1.86 14.83 -5.43
N SER A 98 -0.74 15.06 -4.74
CA SER A 98 0.48 15.62 -5.34
C SER A 98 1.32 14.59 -6.12
N ALA A 99 0.85 13.33 -6.22
CA ALA A 99 1.59 12.22 -6.79
C ALA A 99 2.97 12.04 -6.14
N ASP A 100 3.03 12.12 -4.80
CA ASP A 100 4.23 11.85 -4.03
C ASP A 100 4.79 10.45 -4.38
N PRO A 101 6.12 10.25 -4.45
CA PRO A 101 6.70 8.93 -4.73
C PRO A 101 6.23 7.82 -3.78
N GLU A 102 5.76 8.18 -2.59
CA GLU A 102 5.28 7.26 -1.57
C GLU A 102 3.75 7.10 -1.55
N THR A 103 3.06 7.51 -2.62
CA THR A 103 1.60 7.45 -2.77
C THR A 103 1.03 6.06 -2.45
N ASP A 104 1.69 4.99 -2.89
CA ASP A 104 1.25 3.62 -2.65
C ASP A 104 1.34 3.22 -1.17
N TYR A 105 2.32 3.76 -0.44
CA TYR A 105 2.43 3.53 1.00
C TYR A 105 1.32 4.29 1.75
N TYR A 106 1.11 5.56 1.41
CA TYR A 106 0.07 6.38 2.03
C TYR A 106 -1.33 5.81 1.77
N SER A 107 -1.60 5.30 0.57
CA SER A 107 -2.84 4.60 0.25
C SER A 107 -3.08 3.39 1.16
N ARG A 108 -2.03 2.58 1.41
CA ARG A 108 -2.14 1.44 2.34
C ARG A 108 -2.34 1.85 3.79
N VAL A 109 -1.75 2.96 4.23
CA VAL A 109 -2.01 3.51 5.56
C VAL A 109 -3.48 3.87 5.70
N LEU A 110 -4.08 4.49 4.68
CA LEU A 110 -5.51 4.79 4.67
C LEU A 110 -6.34 3.51 4.69
N ASP A 111 -6.11 2.56 3.78
CA ASP A 111 -6.81 1.27 3.76
C ASP A 111 -6.78 0.54 5.11
N ALA A 112 -5.64 0.58 5.80
CA ALA A 112 -5.45 -0.11 7.08
C ALA A 112 -6.03 0.65 8.29
N SER A 113 -6.18 1.98 8.20
CA SER A 113 -6.43 2.85 9.36
C SER A 113 -7.80 3.53 9.35
N VAL A 114 -8.38 3.80 8.18
CA VAL A 114 -9.68 4.47 8.07
C VAL A 114 -10.83 3.47 7.98
N THR A 115 -12.03 3.89 8.39
CA THR A 115 -13.25 3.06 8.31
C THR A 115 -14.07 3.33 7.05
N HIS A 116 -13.80 4.46 6.36
CA HIS A 116 -14.52 4.84 5.15
C HIS A 116 -14.21 3.84 4.02
N PRO A 117 -15.20 3.07 3.52
CA PRO A 117 -14.95 1.97 2.58
C PRO A 117 -14.44 2.43 1.22
N ASN A 118 -14.80 3.65 0.80
CA ASN A 118 -14.43 4.21 -0.50
C ASN A 118 -13.63 5.51 -0.36
N TRP A 119 -12.66 5.57 0.58
CA TRP A 119 -11.85 6.79 0.73
C TRP A 119 -11.12 7.16 -0.57
N GLY A 120 -10.74 6.16 -1.38
CA GLY A 120 -10.09 6.37 -2.68
C GLY A 120 -10.95 7.19 -3.67
N ASP A 121 -12.26 6.95 -3.72
CA ASP A 121 -13.17 7.72 -4.59
C ASP A 121 -13.21 9.20 -4.19
N LEU A 122 -13.12 9.48 -2.89
CA LEU A 122 -13.06 10.86 -2.39
C LEU A 122 -11.78 11.57 -2.86
N VAL A 123 -10.65 10.86 -2.87
CA VAL A 123 -9.34 11.41 -3.21
C VAL A 123 -9.12 11.52 -4.72
N PHE A 124 -9.51 10.50 -5.49
CA PHE A 124 -9.16 10.36 -6.91
C PHE A 124 -10.29 10.71 -7.88
N HIS A 125 -11.55 10.69 -7.43
CA HIS A 125 -12.71 10.70 -8.32
C HIS A 125 -13.79 11.71 -7.96
N THR A 126 -13.56 12.56 -6.95
CA THR A 126 -14.52 13.58 -6.53
C THR A 126 -13.97 14.99 -6.81
N PRO A 127 -14.14 15.52 -8.04
CA PRO A 127 -13.53 16.78 -8.46
C PRO A 127 -14.02 18.02 -7.68
N ASP A 128 -15.18 17.93 -7.02
CA ASP A 128 -15.71 19.00 -6.17
C ASP A 128 -15.05 19.05 -4.78
N LEU A 129 -14.29 18.01 -4.40
CA LEU A 129 -13.55 17.87 -3.15
C LEU A 129 -12.05 17.79 -3.46
N ASP A 130 -11.42 18.94 -3.75
CA ASP A 130 -9.97 19.02 -3.97
C ASP A 130 -9.20 19.44 -2.70
N ASP A 131 -9.90 19.96 -1.69
CA ASP A 131 -9.30 20.40 -0.43
C ASP A 131 -9.00 19.19 0.48
N PRO A 132 -7.71 18.90 0.79
CA PRO A 132 -7.33 17.76 1.61
C PRO A 132 -7.99 17.75 3.00
N GLU A 133 -8.24 18.92 3.56
CA GLU A 133 -8.88 19.05 4.88
C GLU A 133 -10.37 18.68 4.83
N GLN A 134 -11.06 18.97 3.73
CA GLN A 134 -12.46 18.58 3.54
C GLN A 134 -12.59 17.08 3.27
N ILE A 135 -11.68 16.52 2.48
CA ILE A 135 -11.62 15.06 2.28
C ILE A 135 -11.36 14.35 3.61
N ALA A 136 -10.44 14.86 4.43
CA ALA A 136 -10.17 14.31 5.76
C ALA A 136 -11.41 14.35 6.66
N ASP A 137 -12.17 15.44 6.63
CA ASP A 137 -13.43 15.54 7.36
C ASP A 137 -14.45 14.49 6.91
N GLU A 138 -14.62 14.29 5.60
CA GLU A 138 -15.56 13.31 5.05
C GLU A 138 -15.18 11.87 5.45
N ILE A 139 -13.89 11.53 5.35
CA ILE A 139 -13.37 10.22 5.77
C ILE A 139 -13.65 9.97 7.26
N LEU A 140 -13.45 10.98 8.12
CA LEU A 140 -13.65 10.87 9.57
C LEU A 140 -15.13 10.93 9.97
N ALA A 141 -15.98 11.58 9.18
CA ALA A 141 -17.41 11.69 9.40
C ALA A 141 -18.14 10.36 9.15
N TYR A 142 -17.57 9.48 8.33
CA TYR A 142 -18.17 8.19 8.03
C TYR A 142 -18.43 7.35 9.27
N ARG A 143 -19.69 6.96 9.44
CA ARG A 143 -20.14 6.01 10.46
C ARG A 143 -20.62 4.75 9.76
N PRO A 144 -19.97 3.60 9.96
CA PRO A 144 -20.46 2.35 9.41
C PRO A 144 -21.87 2.08 9.95
N ILE A 145 -22.79 1.71 9.05
CA ILE A 145 -24.13 1.28 9.43
C ILE A 145 -23.98 -0.09 10.10
N ALA A 146 -24.39 -0.20 11.35
CA ALA A 146 -24.49 -1.50 12.02
C ALA A 146 -25.58 -2.32 11.31
N LEU A 147 -25.18 -3.39 10.64
CA LEU A 147 -26.07 -4.38 10.04
C LEU A 147 -26.55 -5.40 11.07
#